data_AF-A0A4Z0Q6E0-F1
#
_entry.id   AF-A0A4Z0Q6E0-F1
#
_cell.length_a   1.000
_cell.length_b   1.000
_cell.length_c   1.000
_cell.angle_alpha   90.00
_cell.angle_beta   90.00
_cell.angle_gamma   90.00
#
_symmetry.space_group_name_H-M   'P 1'
#
loop_
_entity.id
_entity.type
_entity.pdbx_description
1 polymer ?
#
loop_
_entity_poly.entity_id
_entity_poly.type
_entity_poly.pdbx_seq_one_letter_code
_entity_poly.pdbx_strand_id
1 'polypeptide(L)'
;MARRSRSSTNVLVRLRTWFGLDQEALALYLGVSPGLIRSIETGRRALTADIFLALRPLVLHLPPPEAPAPVPAEGPPPGLPAPEAEELAFRRQVCAVQLAKLGRELAAIEARARVAARWAQALPALRQAAIEAHAIPDPDNPDRGSWLLGWLERQARPLPAQDATRWHLLRARLAALRAEVAALDDSAGGVSYV
;
A
#
# COMPACT_ATOMS: atom_id res chain seq x y z
N MET A 1 30.42 -25.77 13.36
CA MET A 1 29.21 -26.62 13.46
C MET A 1 28.09 -25.83 14.13
N ALA A 2 27.13 -25.33 13.35
CA ALA A 2 25.98 -24.60 13.89
C ALA A 2 24.99 -25.58 14.52
N ARG A 3 24.80 -25.49 15.85
CA ARG A 3 23.74 -26.21 16.55
C ARG A 3 22.39 -25.64 16.09
N ARG A 4 21.61 -26.43 15.36
CA ARG A 4 20.20 -26.12 15.09
C ARG A 4 19.47 -26.04 16.43
N SER A 5 18.84 -24.90 16.70
CA SER A 5 18.04 -24.67 17.89
C SER A 5 16.85 -25.64 17.92
N ARG A 6 16.76 -26.45 18.98
CA ARG A 6 15.63 -27.35 19.30
C ARG A 6 14.36 -26.57 19.73
N SER A 7 14.12 -25.40 19.16
CA SER A 7 12.94 -24.58 19.48
C SER A 7 11.68 -25.08 18.78
N SER A 8 11.78 -26.10 17.92
CA SER A 8 10.68 -26.64 17.11
C SER A 8 9.82 -27.71 17.81
N THR A 9 10.09 -28.07 19.08
CA THR A 9 9.38 -29.20 19.74
C THR A 9 8.69 -28.84 21.05
N ASN A 10 8.76 -27.59 21.51
CA ASN A 10 8.05 -27.23 22.75
C ASN A 10 6.56 -27.03 22.45
N VAL A 11 5.75 -28.01 22.88
CA VAL A 11 4.29 -28.00 22.70
C VAL A 11 3.64 -26.73 23.26
N LEU A 12 4.18 -26.14 24.33
CA LEU A 12 3.64 -24.91 24.92
C LEU A 12 3.82 -23.72 23.99
N VAL A 13 5.01 -23.54 23.43
CA VAL A 13 5.30 -22.47 22.47
C VAL A 13 4.39 -22.61 21.26
N ARG A 14 4.23 -23.83 20.75
CA ARG A 14 3.34 -24.13 19.62
C ARG A 14 1.88 -23.80 19.91
N LEU A 15 1.37 -24.20 21.08
CA LEU A 15 0.02 -23.88 21.53
C LEU A 15 -0.21 -22.37 21.61
N ARG A 16 0.72 -21.66 22.25
CA ARG A 16 0.64 -20.20 22.37
C ARG A 16 0.60 -19.50 21.03
N THR A 17 1.50 -19.88 20.12
CA THR A 17 1.54 -19.29 18.78
C THR A 17 0.26 -19.59 18.00
N TRP A 18 -0.28 -20.81 18.10
CA TRP A 18 -1.50 -21.19 17.40
C TRP A 18 -2.76 -20.51 17.93
N PHE A 19 -2.90 -20.41 19.25
CA PHE A 19 -4.08 -19.84 19.91
C PHE A 19 -3.95 -18.35 20.26
N GLY A 20 -2.81 -17.72 19.99
CA GLY A 20 -2.55 -16.33 20.38
C GLY A 20 -2.45 -16.12 21.90
N LEU A 21 -2.07 -17.14 22.67
CA LEU A 21 -1.97 -17.06 24.14
C LEU A 21 -0.61 -16.52 24.58
N ASP A 22 -0.60 -15.61 25.54
CA ASP A 22 0.63 -15.20 26.25
C ASP A 22 0.95 -16.14 27.45
N GLN A 23 2.00 -15.83 28.24
CA GLN A 23 2.43 -16.71 29.37
C GLN A 23 1.46 -16.65 30.53
N GLU A 24 0.77 -15.53 30.70
CA GLU A 24 -0.16 -15.30 31.78
C GLU A 24 -1.48 -15.99 31.50
N ALA A 25 -2.02 -15.87 30.28
CA ALA A 25 -3.22 -16.56 29.82
C ALA A 25 -3.05 -18.08 29.90
N LEU A 26 -1.91 -18.61 29.49
CA LEU A 26 -1.64 -20.05 29.58
C LEU A 26 -1.48 -20.52 31.03
N ALA A 27 -0.83 -19.71 31.88
CA ALA A 27 -0.69 -20.01 33.30
C ALA A 27 -2.05 -20.00 34.02
N LEU A 28 -2.91 -19.02 33.71
CA LEU A 28 -4.27 -18.92 34.21
C LEU A 28 -5.12 -20.11 33.79
N TYR A 29 -5.07 -20.51 32.50
CA TYR A 29 -5.78 -21.68 31.99
C TYR A 29 -5.39 -22.97 32.73
N LEU A 30 -4.10 -23.10 33.08
CA LEU A 30 -3.56 -24.28 33.77
C LEU A 30 -3.64 -24.21 35.30
N GLY A 31 -4.05 -23.08 35.88
CA GLY A 31 -4.03 -22.86 37.33
C GLY A 31 -2.62 -22.90 37.94
N VAL A 32 -1.59 -22.46 37.20
CA VAL A 32 -0.19 -22.43 37.66
C VAL A 32 0.40 -21.03 37.58
N SER A 33 1.62 -20.83 38.07
CA SER A 33 2.30 -19.54 37.96
C SER A 33 2.94 -19.33 36.58
N PRO A 34 2.99 -18.09 36.05
CA PRO A 34 3.68 -17.78 34.79
C PRO A 34 5.17 -18.15 34.82
N GLY A 35 5.81 -18.05 35.99
CA GLY A 35 7.20 -18.47 36.20
C GLY A 35 7.41 -19.97 35.97
N LEU A 36 6.42 -20.81 36.28
CA LEU A 36 6.47 -22.25 35.99
C LEU A 36 6.40 -22.49 34.47
N ILE A 37 5.48 -21.83 33.77
CA ILE A 37 5.37 -21.91 32.30
C ILE A 37 6.70 -21.52 31.65
N ARG A 38 7.28 -20.39 32.05
CA ARG A 38 8.59 -19.93 31.56
C ARG A 38 9.71 -20.94 31.84
N SER A 39 9.69 -21.56 33.02
CA SER A 39 10.67 -22.58 33.40
C SER A 39 10.54 -23.85 32.56
N ILE A 40 9.32 -24.25 32.19
CA ILE A 40 9.08 -25.39 31.29
C ILE A 40 9.48 -25.03 29.84
N GLU A 41 9.14 -23.83 29.37
CA GLU A 41 9.50 -23.35 28.04
C GLU A 41 11.01 -23.29 27.82
N THR A 42 11.76 -22.83 28.84
CA THR A 42 13.23 -22.77 28.82
C THR A 42 13.91 -24.10 29.12
N GLY A 43 13.15 -25.17 29.37
CA GLY A 43 13.67 -26.50 29.68
C GLY A 43 14.30 -26.63 31.07
N ARG A 44 14.12 -25.65 31.95
CA ARG A 44 14.57 -25.70 33.36
C ARG A 44 13.73 -26.62 34.21
N ARG A 45 12.47 -26.87 33.82
CA ARG A 45 11.57 -27.85 34.43
C ARG A 45 10.93 -28.73 33.35
N ALA A 46 10.69 -29.99 33.69
CA ALA A 46 9.94 -30.90 32.82
C ALA A 46 8.43 -30.63 32.91
N LEU A 47 7.72 -30.90 31.82
CA LEU A 47 6.26 -30.90 31.78
C LEU A 47 5.73 -32.09 32.58
N THR A 48 4.90 -31.86 33.59
CA THR A 48 4.30 -32.94 34.38
C THR A 48 3.12 -33.57 33.66
N ALA A 49 2.76 -34.80 34.04
CA ALA A 49 1.62 -35.51 33.48
C ALA A 49 0.31 -34.73 33.68
N ASP A 50 0.10 -34.12 34.84
CA ASP A 50 -1.11 -33.34 35.14
C ASP A 50 -1.25 -32.11 34.23
N ILE A 51 -0.16 -31.37 34.02
CA ILE A 51 -0.16 -30.23 33.10
C ILE A 51 -0.38 -30.71 31.67
N PHE A 52 0.23 -31.83 31.26
CA PHE A 52 0.00 -32.40 29.93
C PHE A 52 -1.45 -32.83 29.73
N LEU A 53 -2.07 -33.45 30.74
CA LEU A 53 -3.49 -33.82 30.72
C LEU A 53 -4.40 -32.58 30.63
N ALA A 54 -4.10 -31.51 31.36
CA ALA A 54 -4.83 -30.24 31.29
C ALA A 54 -4.70 -29.56 29.91
N LEU A 55 -3.57 -29.73 29.23
CA LEU A 55 -3.33 -29.18 27.88
C LEU A 55 -3.96 -30.03 26.76
N ARG A 56 -4.34 -31.27 27.04
CA ARG A 56 -4.83 -32.23 26.03
C ARG A 56 -5.94 -31.66 25.14
N PRO A 57 -6.96 -30.92 25.64
CA PRO A 57 -7.99 -30.33 24.78
C PRO A 57 -7.42 -29.38 23.73
N LEU A 58 -6.48 -28.51 24.11
CA LEU A 58 -5.85 -27.56 23.19
C LEU A 58 -4.91 -28.27 22.20
N VAL A 59 -4.19 -29.30 22.66
CA VAL A 59 -3.28 -30.09 21.81
C VAL A 59 -4.04 -30.82 20.71
N LEU A 60 -5.25 -31.32 20.97
CA LEU A 60 -6.09 -31.99 19.98
C LEU A 60 -6.55 -31.07 18.84
N HIS A 61 -6.52 -29.75 19.05
CA HIS A 61 -6.87 -28.73 18.06
C HIS A 61 -5.65 -28.14 17.35
N LEU A 62 -4.44 -28.56 17.68
CA LEU A 62 -3.25 -28.19 16.91
C LEU A 62 -3.21 -28.95 15.59
N PRO A 63 -2.76 -28.32 14.49
CA PRO A 63 -2.47 -29.05 13.26
C PRO A 63 -1.37 -30.11 13.50
N PRO A 64 -1.21 -31.11 12.62
CA PRO A 64 -0.03 -31.98 12.65
C PRO A 64 1.27 -31.17 12.45
N PRO A 65 2.39 -31.54 13.09
CA PRO A 65 3.64 -30.77 13.04
C PRO A 65 4.32 -30.76 11.66
N GLU A 66 3.99 -31.70 10.77
CA GLU A 66 4.61 -31.84 9.44
C GLU A 66 3.73 -31.35 8.29
N ALA A 67 2.46 -31.03 8.55
CA ALA A 67 1.58 -30.52 7.51
C ALA A 67 1.85 -29.01 7.33
N PRO A 68 2.24 -28.54 6.12
CA PRO A 68 2.07 -27.14 5.81
C PRO A 68 0.60 -26.82 6.04
N ALA A 69 0.32 -25.86 6.93
CA ALA A 69 -1.04 -25.44 7.16
C ALA A 69 -1.66 -25.10 5.80
N PRO A 70 -2.81 -25.67 5.43
CA PRO A 70 -3.51 -25.20 4.24
C PRO A 70 -3.72 -23.71 4.46
N VAL A 71 -3.07 -22.88 3.63
CA VAL A 71 -3.30 -21.44 3.64
C VAL A 71 -4.77 -21.30 3.31
N PRO A 72 -5.64 -20.91 4.26
CA PRO A 72 -7.05 -20.81 3.97
C PRO A 72 -7.19 -19.80 2.83
N ALA A 73 -8.12 -20.04 1.90
CA ALA A 73 -8.54 -19.00 0.97
C ALA A 73 -8.82 -17.73 1.78
N GLU A 74 -8.41 -16.57 1.27
CA GLU A 74 -8.50 -15.24 1.91
C GLU A 74 -9.95 -14.75 2.09
N GLY A 75 -10.85 -15.62 2.55
CA GLY A 75 -12.13 -15.21 3.08
C GLY A 75 -11.94 -14.42 4.37
N PRO A 76 -12.92 -13.57 4.73
CA PRO A 76 -12.91 -12.91 6.02
C PRO A 76 -12.82 -13.97 7.13
N PRO A 77 -12.05 -13.72 8.21
CA PRO A 77 -11.97 -14.67 9.30
C PRO A 77 -13.37 -14.98 9.84
N PRO A 78 -13.64 -16.26 10.18
CA PRO A 78 -14.96 -16.66 10.64
C PRO A 78 -15.35 -15.90 11.91
N GLY A 79 -16.61 -15.46 11.97
CA GLY A 79 -17.15 -14.72 13.11
C GLY A 79 -16.95 -13.20 13.05
N LEU A 80 -16.33 -12.66 11.99
CA LEU A 80 -16.44 -11.24 11.73
C LEU A 80 -17.90 -10.88 11.42
N PRO A 81 -18.46 -9.82 12.04
CA PRO A 81 -19.77 -9.32 11.64
C PRO A 81 -19.70 -8.85 10.18
N ALA A 82 -20.83 -8.96 9.48
CA ALA A 82 -20.95 -8.34 8.16
C ALA A 82 -20.66 -6.83 8.28
N PRO A 83 -19.95 -6.24 7.31
CA PRO A 83 -19.67 -4.81 7.31
C PRO A 83 -20.99 -4.02 7.22
N GLU A 84 -21.05 -2.89 7.92
CA GLU A 84 -22.22 -2.01 7.90
C GLU A 84 -22.39 -1.37 6.52
N ALA A 85 -23.57 -1.52 5.93
CA ALA A 85 -23.85 -1.05 4.58
C ALA A 85 -23.72 0.47 4.43
N GLU A 86 -24.11 1.23 5.46
CA GLU A 86 -24.01 2.69 5.48
C GLU A 86 -22.55 3.17 5.49
N GLU A 87 -21.69 2.52 6.29
CA GLU A 87 -20.25 2.82 6.34
C GLU A 87 -19.57 2.53 5.00
N LEU A 88 -19.93 1.41 4.35
CA LEU A 88 -19.44 1.10 3.01
C LEU A 88 -19.89 2.15 1.97
N ALA A 89 -21.15 2.59 2.02
CA ALA A 89 -21.67 3.62 1.12
C ALA A 89 -20.97 4.97 1.34
N PHE A 90 -20.75 5.37 2.59
CA PHE A 90 -20.01 6.57 2.95
C PHE A 90 -18.58 6.50 2.40
N ARG A 91 -17.88 5.38 2.60
CA ARG A 91 -16.52 5.20 2.09
C ARG A 91 -16.45 5.32 0.57
N ARG A 92 -17.39 4.71 -0.17
CA ARG A 92 -17.48 4.86 -1.63
C ARG A 92 -17.62 6.32 -2.05
N GLN A 93 -18.48 7.08 -1.37
CA GLN A 93 -18.67 8.50 -1.66
C GLN A 93 -17.38 9.30 -1.44
N VAL A 94 -16.65 9.03 -0.35
CA VAL A 94 -15.35 9.64 -0.08
C VAL A 94 -14.35 9.33 -1.20
N CYS A 95 -14.24 8.07 -1.61
CA CYS A 95 -13.36 7.66 -2.70
C CYS A 95 -13.73 8.35 -4.03
N ALA A 96 -15.02 8.47 -4.35
CA ALA A 96 -15.50 9.14 -5.57
C ALA A 96 -15.09 10.62 -5.60
N VAL A 97 -15.26 11.34 -4.49
CA VAL A 97 -14.84 12.74 -4.38
C VAL A 97 -13.33 12.89 -4.55
N GLN A 98 -12.55 12.00 -3.93
CA GLN A 98 -11.09 12.00 -4.05
C GLN A 98 -10.63 11.70 -5.49
N LEU A 99 -11.23 10.70 -6.14
CA LEU A 99 -10.98 10.37 -7.55
C LEU A 99 -11.22 11.58 -8.44
N ALA A 100 -12.35 12.27 -8.28
CA ALA A 100 -12.67 13.46 -9.06
C ALA A 100 -11.65 14.59 -8.84
N LYS A 101 -11.22 14.82 -7.59
CA LYS A 101 -10.20 15.82 -7.26
C LYS A 101 -8.86 15.50 -7.91
N LEU A 102 -8.32 14.30 -7.67
CA LEU A 102 -7.02 13.90 -8.21
C LEU A 102 -7.04 13.82 -9.75
N GLY A 103 -8.17 13.44 -10.34
CA GLY A 103 -8.37 13.44 -11.79
C GLY A 103 -8.23 14.83 -12.41
N ARG A 104 -8.82 15.86 -11.78
CA ARG A 104 -8.64 17.25 -12.23
C ARG A 104 -7.20 17.73 -12.13
N GLU A 105 -6.52 17.41 -11.02
CA GLU A 105 -5.10 17.76 -10.85
C GLU A 105 -4.22 17.10 -11.91
N LEU A 106 -4.44 15.80 -12.18
CA LEU A 106 -3.71 15.08 -13.22
C LEU A 106 -3.94 15.71 -14.59
N ALA A 107 -5.20 15.98 -14.94
CA ALA A 107 -5.57 16.59 -16.22
C ALA A 107 -4.92 17.97 -16.42
N ALA A 108 -4.77 18.76 -15.35
CA ALA A 108 -4.09 20.05 -15.40
C ALA A 108 -2.59 19.90 -15.70
N ILE A 109 -1.91 18.91 -15.11
CA ILE A 109 -0.49 18.63 -15.43
C ILE A 109 -0.36 18.17 -16.88
N GLU A 110 -1.23 17.26 -17.33
CA GLU A 110 -1.22 16.76 -18.71
C GLU A 110 -1.50 17.84 -19.74
N ALA A 111 -2.41 18.78 -19.43
CA ALA A 111 -2.65 19.94 -20.29
C ALA A 111 -1.41 20.81 -20.42
N ARG A 112 -0.72 21.13 -19.31
CA ARG A 112 0.55 21.88 -19.33
C ARG A 112 1.63 21.14 -20.12
N ALA A 113 1.75 19.82 -19.94
CA ALA A 113 2.69 18.99 -20.69
C ALA A 113 2.42 19.01 -22.21
N ARG A 114 1.14 18.93 -22.63
CA ARG A 114 0.76 19.03 -24.04
C ARG A 114 1.11 20.41 -24.62
N VAL A 115 0.88 21.49 -23.88
CA VAL A 115 1.23 22.85 -24.32
C VAL A 115 2.74 22.98 -24.47
N ALA A 116 3.53 22.52 -23.50
CA ALA A 116 4.99 22.54 -23.57
C ALA A 116 5.50 21.72 -24.76
N ALA A 117 4.91 20.55 -25.03
CA ALA A 117 5.28 19.72 -26.19
C ALA A 117 4.99 20.42 -27.52
N ARG A 118 3.85 21.11 -27.66
CA ARG A 118 3.52 21.89 -28.87
C ARG A 118 4.51 23.04 -29.08
N TRP A 119 4.87 23.76 -28.01
CA TRP A 119 5.90 24.81 -28.09
C TRP A 119 7.26 24.25 -28.48
N ALA A 120 7.68 23.13 -27.87
CA ALA A 120 8.94 22.48 -28.20
C ALA A 120 8.99 22.02 -29.67
N GLN A 121 7.87 21.51 -30.21
CA GLN A 121 7.76 21.11 -31.61
C GLN A 121 7.82 22.31 -32.57
N ALA A 122 7.19 23.43 -32.23
CA ALA A 122 7.16 24.63 -33.07
C ALA A 122 8.43 25.49 -32.96
N LEU A 123 9.20 25.33 -31.88
CA LEU A 123 10.34 26.19 -31.54
C LEU A 123 11.37 26.33 -32.68
N PRO A 124 11.83 25.26 -33.37
CA PRO A 124 12.84 25.41 -34.42
C PRO A 124 12.37 26.30 -35.57
N ALA A 125 11.12 26.12 -36.04
CA ALA A 125 10.56 26.92 -37.12
C ALA A 125 10.34 28.38 -36.71
N LEU A 126 9.83 28.61 -35.49
CA LEU A 126 9.63 29.96 -34.96
C LEU A 126 10.95 30.69 -34.72
N ARG A 127 11.98 29.97 -34.28
CA ARG A 127 13.35 30.51 -34.11
C ARG A 127 13.94 30.92 -35.44
N GLN A 128 13.81 30.09 -36.48
CA GLN A 128 14.31 30.41 -37.81
C GLN A 128 13.60 31.65 -38.38
N ALA A 129 12.27 31.69 -38.32
CA ALA A 129 11.49 32.84 -38.77
C ALA A 129 11.86 34.13 -38.00
N ALA A 130 12.12 34.03 -36.69
CA ALA A 130 12.55 35.17 -35.89
C ALA A 130 13.93 35.70 -36.30
N ILE A 131 14.89 34.82 -36.61
CA ILE A 131 16.22 35.18 -37.10
C ILE A 131 16.12 35.87 -38.46
N GLU A 132 15.36 35.30 -39.39
CA GLU A 132 15.16 35.88 -40.72
C GLU A 132 14.49 37.25 -40.67
N ALA A 133 13.46 37.40 -39.84
CA ALA A 133 12.73 38.66 -39.67
C ALA A 133 13.57 39.79 -39.05
N HIS A 134 14.61 39.45 -38.27
CA HIS A 134 15.49 40.42 -37.61
C HIS A 134 16.93 40.33 -38.12
N ALA A 135 17.13 39.88 -39.36
CA ALA A 135 18.45 39.81 -40.00
C ALA A 135 19.09 41.19 -40.16
N ILE A 136 18.27 42.23 -40.33
CA ILE A 136 18.68 43.63 -40.30
C ILE A 136 18.22 44.21 -38.95
N PRO A 137 19.13 44.65 -38.06
CA PRO A 137 18.76 45.23 -36.79
C PRO A 137 17.89 46.48 -36.96
N ASP A 138 16.82 46.57 -36.19
CA ASP A 138 16.00 47.78 -36.06
C ASP A 138 16.81 48.83 -35.26
N PRO A 139 17.17 49.99 -35.85
CA PRO A 139 17.98 51.00 -35.17
C PRO A 139 17.28 51.58 -33.94
N ASP A 140 15.94 51.57 -33.90
CA ASP A 140 15.18 52.09 -32.77
C ASP A 140 15.03 51.05 -31.64
N ASN A 141 15.25 49.77 -31.93
CA ASN A 141 15.16 48.68 -30.95
C ASN A 141 16.11 47.50 -31.29
N PRO A 142 17.42 47.66 -31.06
CA PRO A 142 18.41 46.64 -31.41
C PRO A 142 18.24 45.33 -30.63
N ASP A 143 17.62 45.36 -29.45
CA ASP A 143 17.46 44.20 -28.57
C ASP A 143 16.19 43.37 -28.85
N ARG A 144 15.33 43.80 -29.77
CA ARG A 144 14.04 43.14 -30.04
C ARG A 144 14.20 41.66 -30.43
N GLY A 145 15.17 41.36 -31.28
CA GLY A 145 15.44 40.00 -31.75
C GLY A 145 15.90 39.08 -30.62
N SER A 146 16.84 39.54 -29.78
CA SER A 146 17.35 38.78 -28.65
C SER A 146 16.27 38.54 -27.59
N TRP A 147 15.43 39.55 -27.32
CA TRP A 147 14.28 39.43 -26.43
C TRP A 147 13.28 38.38 -26.92
N LEU A 148 12.91 38.41 -28.21
CA LEU A 148 11.95 37.47 -28.80
C LEU A 148 12.46 36.02 -28.72
N LEU A 149 13.73 35.82 -29.06
CA LEU A 149 14.38 34.52 -28.96
C LEU A 149 14.37 34.00 -27.51
N GLY A 150 14.76 34.83 -26.54
CA GLY A 150 14.70 34.46 -25.14
C GLY A 150 13.27 34.19 -24.64
N TRP A 151 12.26 34.88 -25.19
CA TRP A 151 10.86 34.61 -24.88
C TRP A 151 10.39 33.27 -25.45
N LEU A 152 10.72 32.95 -26.72
CA LEU A 152 10.39 31.67 -27.35
C LEU A 152 11.01 30.49 -26.58
N GLU A 153 12.27 30.62 -26.18
CA GLU A 153 12.94 29.60 -25.36
C GLU A 153 12.26 29.40 -24.00
N ARG A 154 11.76 30.47 -23.36
CA ARG A 154 10.99 30.36 -22.12
C ARG A 154 9.66 29.62 -22.31
N GLN A 155 8.95 29.86 -23.41
CA GLN A 155 7.68 29.18 -23.71
C GLN A 155 7.87 27.68 -23.98
N ALA A 156 8.98 27.31 -24.62
CA ALA A 156 9.31 25.93 -24.95
C ALA A 156 10.03 25.17 -23.83
N ARG A 157 10.13 25.73 -22.62
CA ARG A 157 10.75 25.03 -21.50
C ARG A 157 9.99 23.73 -21.19
N PRO A 158 10.71 22.61 -21.01
CA PRO A 158 10.08 21.36 -20.59
C PRO A 158 9.45 21.51 -19.21
N LEU A 159 8.49 20.63 -18.92
CA LEU A 159 7.89 20.56 -17.60
C LEU A 159 8.96 20.31 -16.54
N PRO A 160 8.92 20.98 -15.37
CA PRO A 160 9.87 20.73 -14.29
C PRO A 160 9.85 19.27 -13.83
N ALA A 161 10.99 18.73 -13.41
CA ALA A 161 11.08 17.35 -12.90
C ALA A 161 10.11 17.08 -11.73
N GLN A 162 9.84 18.09 -10.90
CA GLN A 162 8.86 18.01 -9.81
C GLN A 162 7.43 17.73 -10.32
N ASP A 163 7.02 18.34 -11.44
CA ASP A 163 5.71 18.09 -12.05
C ASP A 163 5.64 16.68 -12.65
N ALA A 164 6.73 16.17 -13.23
CA ALA A 164 6.80 14.79 -13.72
C ALA A 164 6.65 13.77 -12.58
N THR A 165 7.38 13.96 -11.47
CA THR A 165 7.21 13.14 -10.26
C THR A 165 5.78 13.21 -9.73
N ARG A 166 5.21 14.42 -9.66
CA ARG A 166 3.82 14.62 -9.23
C ARG A 166 2.83 13.88 -10.14
N TRP A 167 3.04 13.89 -11.45
CA TRP A 167 2.21 13.15 -12.41
C TRP A 167 2.22 11.64 -12.12
N HIS A 168 3.38 11.04 -11.92
CA HIS A 168 3.49 9.61 -11.59
C HIS A 168 2.79 9.26 -10.28
N LEU A 169 2.98 10.08 -9.24
CA LEU A 169 2.33 9.88 -7.94
C LEU A 169 0.81 10.00 -8.04
N LEU A 170 0.29 10.99 -8.78
CA LEU A 170 -1.15 11.14 -8.99
C LEU A 170 -1.74 9.94 -9.73
N ARG A 171 -1.06 9.41 -10.75
CA ARG A 171 -1.50 8.19 -11.44
C ARG A 171 -1.55 6.98 -10.52
N ALA A 172 -0.51 6.77 -9.72
CA ALA A 172 -0.48 5.66 -8.76
C ALA A 172 -1.61 5.77 -7.73
N ARG A 173 -1.84 6.97 -7.17
CA ARG A 173 -2.93 7.22 -6.21
C ARG A 173 -4.31 7.02 -6.83
N LEU A 174 -4.52 7.46 -8.07
CA LEU A 174 -5.78 7.20 -8.80
C LEU A 174 -6.01 5.71 -9.04
N ALA A 175 -4.97 4.96 -9.38
CA ALA A 175 -5.07 3.50 -9.53
C ALA A 175 -5.43 2.81 -8.21
N ALA A 176 -4.79 3.20 -7.11
CA ALA A 176 -5.07 2.67 -5.78
C ALA A 176 -6.53 2.96 -5.35
N LEU A 177 -7.02 4.19 -5.53
CA LEU A 177 -8.41 4.53 -5.18
C LEU A 177 -9.44 3.77 -6.02
N ARG A 178 -9.15 3.52 -7.31
CA ARG A 178 -10.03 2.69 -8.15
C ARG A 178 -10.07 1.24 -7.67
N ALA A 179 -8.92 0.69 -7.27
CA ALA A 179 -8.84 -0.65 -6.69
C ALA A 179 -9.61 -0.73 -5.36
N GLU A 180 -9.52 0.30 -4.51
CA GLU A 180 -10.30 0.38 -3.28
C GLU A 180 -11.81 0.39 -3.55
N VAL A 181 -12.28 1.21 -4.51
CA VAL A 181 -13.70 1.21 -4.89
C VAL A 181 -14.16 -0.17 -5.38
N ALA A 182 -13.37 -0.82 -6.23
CA ALA A 182 -13.70 -2.17 -6.71
C ALA A 182 -13.80 -3.18 -5.54
N ALA A 183 -12.86 -3.13 -4.59
CA ALA A 183 -12.90 -3.99 -3.40
C ALA A 183 -14.13 -3.71 -2.51
N LEU A 184 -14.55 -2.45 -2.39
CA LEU A 184 -15.76 -2.07 -1.66
C LEU A 184 -17.02 -2.57 -2.39
N ASP A 185 -17.04 -2.59 -3.71
CA ASP A 185 -18.15 -3.09 -4.52
C ASP A 185 -18.28 -4.62 -4.40
N ASP A 186 -17.17 -5.35 -4.47
CA ASP A 186 -17.12 -6.80 -4.25
C ASP A 186 -17.63 -7.17 -2.84
N SER A 187 -17.23 -6.37 -1.84
CA SER A 187 -17.65 -6.58 -0.44
C SER A 187 -19.15 -6.39 -0.22
N ALA A 188 -19.85 -5.64 -1.07
CA ALA A 188 -21.31 -5.53 -1.00
C ALA A 188 -22.04 -6.57 -1.87
N GLY A 189 -21.42 -7.04 -2.95
CA GLY A 189 -21.96 -8.12 -3.79
C GLY A 189 -22.00 -9.48 -3.08
N GLY A 190 -21.08 -9.71 -2.14
CA GLY A 190 -21.00 -10.94 -1.34
C GLY A 190 -22.10 -11.14 -0.28
N VAL A 191 -23.00 -10.17 -0.08
CA VAL A 191 -24.10 -10.24 0.92
C VAL A 191 -25.36 -10.93 0.33
N SER A 192 -25.32 -11.40 -0.92
CA SER A 192 -26.47 -12.04 -1.56
C SER A 192 -26.58 -13.56 -1.26
N TYR A 193 -27.57 -13.90 -0.43
CA TYR A 193 -28.26 -15.20 -0.25
C TYR A 193 -27.45 -16.42 0.23
N VAL A 194 -27.59 -16.73 1.52
CA VAL A 194 -27.80 -18.10 2.05
C VAL A 194 -28.96 -18.05 3.03
#